data_AF-U6C3Q2-F1
#
_entry.id   AF-U6C3Q2-F1
#
_cell.length_a   1.000
_cell.length_b   1.000
_cell.length_c   1.000
_cell.angle_alpha   90.00
_cell.angle_beta   90.00
_cell.angle_gamma   90.00
#
_symmetry.space_group_name_H-M   'P 1'
#
loop_
_entity.id
_entity.type
_entity.pdbx_description
1 polymer ?
#
loop_
_entity_poly.entity_id
_entity_poly.type
_entity_poly.pdbx_seq_one_letter_code
_entity_poly.pdbx_strand_id
1 'polypeptide(L)'
;DCVAAKARADISVIGTWRDAIRIDQAAVADYVAGGLNIQRDVIGNCPSKCMEWDGSKLKIDNSNCRRCMHCINVMPKGLRPGTDTGATVLIGSKAPIVEGALLSSVLLPFVKIDGDEFDDFCEIMEEIQDVWCEEGKARERIGEFIQRVGMGNFLEAVGLEPVPEMAAFPRDNPYVFYGQEDEEEEG
;
A
#
# COMPACT_ATOMS: atom_id res chain seq x y z
N ASP A 1 -6.80 -3.82 7.98
CA ASP A 1 -7.06 -2.49 8.55
C ASP A 1 -8.27 -2.55 9.50
N CYS A 2 -8.08 -3.05 10.72
CA CYS A 2 -9.18 -3.25 11.68
C CYS A 2 -9.57 -1.98 12.43
N VAL A 3 -8.73 -0.94 12.37
CA VAL A 3 -8.97 0.38 12.96
C VAL A 3 -9.45 1.41 11.93
N ALA A 4 -9.56 1.00 10.66
CA ALA A 4 -9.92 1.85 9.53
C ALA A 4 -8.98 3.06 9.34
N ALA A 5 -7.67 2.83 9.52
CA ALA A 5 -6.62 3.84 9.38
C ALA A 5 -6.67 4.53 8.01
N LYS A 6 -6.80 3.78 6.91
CA LYS A 6 -6.84 4.31 5.54
C LYS A 6 -7.96 5.34 5.30
N ALA A 7 -8.99 5.33 6.13
CA ALA A 7 -10.14 6.23 6.00
C ALA A 7 -10.19 7.34 7.06
N ARG A 8 -9.37 7.25 8.11
CA ARG A 8 -9.57 8.03 9.35
C ARG A 8 -8.29 8.62 9.94
N ALA A 9 -7.16 8.47 9.27
CA ALA A 9 -5.88 9.02 9.71
C ALA A 9 -5.16 9.69 8.53
N ASP A 10 -4.69 10.93 8.74
CA ASP A 10 -3.89 11.66 7.76
C ASP A 10 -2.69 10.84 7.29
N ILE A 11 -2.06 10.11 8.20
CA ILE A 11 -1.01 9.14 7.91
C ILE A 11 -1.45 7.78 8.46
N SER A 12 -1.49 6.76 7.60
CA SER A 12 -1.97 5.42 7.90
C SER A 12 -0.82 4.41 7.79
N VAL A 13 -0.52 3.69 8.86
CA VAL A 13 0.50 2.63 8.87
C VAL A 13 -0.21 1.27 8.88
N ILE A 14 -0.08 0.50 7.79
CA ILE A 14 -0.78 -0.78 7.62
C ILE A 14 0.24 -1.90 7.43
N GLY A 15 0.30 -2.80 8.41
CA GLY A 15 1.24 -3.93 8.42
C GLY A 15 1.10 -4.83 7.19
N THR A 16 2.24 -5.30 6.68
CA THR A 16 2.37 -6.17 5.51
C THR A 16 3.64 -7.02 5.61
N TRP A 17 3.94 -7.81 4.58
CA TRP A 17 5.16 -8.59 4.43
C TRP A 17 5.62 -8.55 2.97
N ARG A 18 6.89 -8.90 2.69
CA ARG A 18 7.44 -8.90 1.31
C ARG A 18 8.02 -10.24 0.85
N ASP A 19 8.05 -11.25 1.72
CA ASP A 19 8.40 -12.63 1.38
C ASP A 19 7.17 -13.51 1.08
N ALA A 20 7.37 -14.82 0.93
CA ALA A 20 6.32 -15.74 0.54
C ALA A 20 5.30 -16.00 1.66
N ILE A 21 4.02 -16.14 1.30
CA ILE A 21 2.99 -16.71 2.18
C ILE A 21 3.44 -18.10 2.61
N ARG A 22 3.36 -18.36 3.92
CA ARG A 22 3.67 -19.67 4.50
C ARG A 22 2.46 -20.57 4.37
N ILE A 23 2.67 -21.78 3.83
CA ILE A 23 1.61 -22.74 3.53
C ILE A 23 1.84 -24.03 4.32
N ASP A 24 0.88 -24.40 5.16
CA ASP A 24 0.74 -25.73 5.73
C ASP A 24 -0.21 -26.55 4.85
N GLN A 25 0.37 -27.42 4.01
CA GLN A 25 -0.40 -28.23 3.06
C GLN A 25 -1.33 -29.22 3.75
N ALA A 26 -0.97 -29.72 4.94
CA ALA A 26 -1.82 -30.66 5.68
C ALA A 26 -3.07 -29.94 6.19
N ALA A 27 -2.91 -28.76 6.78
CA ALA A 27 -4.04 -27.94 7.20
C ALA A 27 -4.91 -27.49 6.01
N VAL A 28 -4.33 -27.18 4.85
CA VAL A 28 -5.09 -26.90 3.62
C VAL A 28 -5.92 -28.12 3.19
N ALA A 29 -5.34 -29.32 3.22
CA ALA A 29 -6.07 -30.55 2.91
C ALA A 29 -7.23 -30.79 3.88
N ASP A 30 -7.06 -30.50 5.17
CA ASP A 30 -8.13 -30.59 6.17
C ASP A 30 -9.29 -29.63 5.85
N TYR A 31 -9.02 -28.40 5.39
CA TYR A 31 -10.07 -27.48 4.94
C TYR A 31 -10.87 -28.05 3.76
N VAL A 32 -10.17 -28.60 2.75
CA VAL A 32 -10.81 -29.17 1.56
C VAL A 32 -11.64 -30.41 1.94
N ALA A 33 -11.08 -31.31 2.76
CA ALA A 33 -11.79 -32.49 3.26
C ALA A 33 -13.00 -32.12 4.14
N GLY A 34 -12.92 -30.99 4.86
CA GLY A 34 -14.01 -30.39 5.63
C GLY A 34 -15.11 -29.74 4.79
N GLY A 35 -15.01 -29.79 3.45
CA GLY A 35 -16.04 -29.30 2.53
C GLY A 35 -15.78 -27.89 1.95
N LEU A 36 -14.61 -27.28 2.20
CA LEU A 36 -14.25 -26.02 1.56
C LEU A 36 -14.07 -26.25 0.05
N ASN A 37 -14.83 -25.51 -0.76
CA ASN A 37 -14.58 -25.47 -2.20
C ASN A 37 -13.44 -24.50 -2.50
N ILE A 38 -12.20 -24.98 -2.42
CA ILE A 38 -10.99 -24.15 -2.58
C ILE A 38 -10.95 -23.40 -3.92
N GLN A 39 -11.49 -24.00 -4.99
CA GLN A 39 -11.53 -23.38 -6.31
C GLN A 39 -12.46 -22.18 -6.33
N ARG A 40 -13.69 -22.32 -5.80
CA ARG A 40 -14.70 -21.25 -5.79
C ARG A 40 -14.40 -20.20 -4.73
N ASP A 41 -14.08 -20.64 -3.51
CA ASP A 41 -14.10 -19.77 -2.33
C ASP A 41 -12.75 -19.08 -2.09
N VAL A 42 -11.64 -19.64 -2.59
CA VAL A 42 -10.28 -19.10 -2.40
C VAL A 42 -9.67 -18.66 -3.73
N ILE A 43 -9.43 -19.58 -4.66
CA ILE A 43 -8.69 -19.31 -5.90
C ILE A 43 -9.48 -18.37 -6.81
N GLY A 44 -10.77 -18.66 -7.03
CA GLY A 44 -11.68 -17.85 -7.84
C GLY A 44 -11.85 -16.43 -7.32
N ASN A 45 -11.61 -16.19 -6.03
CA ASN A 45 -11.74 -14.89 -5.38
C ASN A 45 -10.40 -14.15 -5.21
N CYS A 46 -9.26 -14.79 -5.51
CA CYS A 46 -7.96 -14.11 -5.52
C CYS A 46 -7.98 -12.95 -6.53
N PRO A 47 -7.69 -11.69 -6.12
CA PRO A 47 -7.76 -10.54 -7.03
C PRO A 47 -6.77 -10.62 -8.19
N SER A 48 -5.57 -11.14 -7.96
CA SER A 48 -4.52 -11.28 -8.98
C SER A 48 -4.50 -12.65 -9.66
N LYS A 49 -5.40 -13.57 -9.29
CA LYS A 49 -5.45 -14.94 -9.83
C LYS A 49 -4.11 -15.68 -9.76
N CYS A 50 -3.31 -15.41 -8.72
CA CYS A 50 -1.96 -15.94 -8.56
C CYS A 50 -1.89 -17.28 -7.78
N MET A 51 -2.98 -18.05 -7.74
CA MET A 51 -3.09 -19.27 -6.94
C MET A 51 -3.55 -20.44 -7.79
N GLU A 52 -3.04 -21.64 -7.50
CA GLU A 52 -3.38 -22.88 -8.21
C GLU A 52 -3.53 -24.04 -7.22
N TRP A 53 -4.51 -24.91 -7.48
CA TRP A 53 -4.71 -26.16 -6.74
C TRP A 53 -4.65 -27.34 -7.71
N ASP A 54 -3.72 -28.26 -7.47
CA ASP A 54 -3.51 -29.43 -8.34
C ASP A 54 -4.36 -30.67 -7.95
N GLY A 55 -5.26 -30.51 -6.98
CA GLY A 55 -6.00 -31.62 -6.36
C GLY A 55 -5.40 -32.08 -5.03
N SER A 56 -4.15 -31.71 -4.72
CA SER A 56 -3.43 -32.12 -3.51
C SER A 56 -2.63 -31.01 -2.84
N LYS A 57 -2.07 -30.08 -3.60
CA LYS A 57 -1.20 -29.00 -3.11
C LYS A 57 -1.66 -27.65 -3.64
N LEU A 58 -1.63 -26.67 -2.74
CA LEU A 58 -1.87 -25.27 -3.06
C LEU A 58 -0.53 -24.60 -3.39
N LYS A 59 -0.47 -23.97 -4.56
CA LYS A 59 0.66 -23.13 -4.98
C LYS A 59 0.20 -21.68 -5.05
N ILE A 60 1.08 -20.78 -4.64
CA ILE A 60 0.86 -19.34 -4.71
C ILE A 60 2.08 -18.73 -5.38
N ASP A 61 1.85 -18.05 -6.51
CA ASP A 61 2.84 -17.15 -7.08
C ASP A 61 2.85 -15.84 -6.29
N ASN A 62 3.81 -15.75 -5.36
CA ASN A 62 3.93 -14.61 -4.47
C ASN A 62 4.38 -13.34 -5.19
N SER A 63 5.02 -13.44 -6.36
CA SER A 63 5.43 -12.26 -7.14
C SER A 63 4.23 -11.48 -7.66
N ASN A 64 3.13 -12.17 -7.97
CA ASN A 64 1.86 -11.59 -8.39
C ASN A 64 0.85 -11.43 -7.24
N CYS A 65 1.23 -11.72 -5.99
CA CYS A 65 0.33 -11.61 -4.84
C CYS A 65 0.21 -10.15 -4.38
N ARG A 66 -1.01 -9.63 -4.32
CA ARG A 66 -1.31 -8.28 -3.82
C ARG A 66 -1.52 -8.20 -2.29
N ARG A 67 -1.27 -9.29 -1.57
CA ARG A 67 -1.38 -9.38 -0.09
C ARG A 67 -2.73 -8.90 0.48
N CYS A 68 -3.82 -9.15 -0.26
CA CYS A 68 -5.17 -8.71 0.08
C CYS A 68 -5.82 -9.40 1.31
N MET A 69 -5.12 -10.31 1.97
CA MET A 69 -5.58 -11.15 3.08
C MET A 69 -6.68 -12.18 2.80
N HIS A 70 -7.35 -12.17 1.64
CA HIS A 70 -8.49 -13.07 1.37
C HIS A 70 -8.21 -14.55 1.69
N CYS A 71 -7.17 -15.13 1.08
CA CYS A 71 -6.86 -16.55 1.28
C CYS A 71 -6.48 -16.89 2.73
N ILE A 72 -5.73 -16.01 3.40
CA ILE A 72 -5.36 -16.15 4.82
C ILE A 72 -6.60 -16.07 5.71
N ASN A 73 -7.53 -15.15 5.43
CA ASN A 73 -8.76 -15.00 6.19
C ASN A 73 -9.66 -16.23 6.09
N VAL A 74 -9.71 -16.87 4.91
CA VAL A 74 -10.50 -18.10 4.69
C VAL A 74 -9.82 -19.32 5.32
N MET A 75 -8.49 -19.44 5.23
CA MET A 75 -7.74 -20.61 5.74
C MET A 75 -6.63 -20.23 6.73
N PRO A 76 -6.95 -19.59 7.88
CA PRO A 76 -5.93 -19.05 8.79
C PRO A 76 -5.06 -20.12 9.48
N LYS A 77 -5.52 -21.38 9.52
CA LYS A 77 -4.70 -22.50 10.01
C LYS A 77 -3.69 -22.98 8.95
N GLY A 78 -4.02 -22.85 7.67
CA GLY A 78 -3.22 -23.34 6.55
C GLY A 78 -2.32 -22.28 5.92
N LEU A 79 -2.70 -21.00 6.00
CA LEU A 79 -1.98 -19.89 5.39
C LEU A 79 -1.63 -18.84 6.44
N ARG A 80 -0.39 -18.35 6.39
CA ARG A 80 0.09 -17.26 7.26
C ARG A 80 0.84 -16.21 6.43
N PRO A 81 0.84 -14.95 6.89
CA PRO A 81 1.78 -13.94 6.39
C PRO A 81 3.21 -14.47 6.39
N GLY A 82 4.03 -13.94 5.49
CA GLY A 82 5.46 -14.17 5.50
C GLY A 82 6.13 -13.68 6.79
N THR A 83 7.44 -13.84 6.85
CA THR A 83 8.28 -13.50 8.02
C THR A 83 9.07 -12.21 7.83
N ASP A 84 9.25 -11.75 6.60
CA ASP A 84 9.85 -10.45 6.31
C ASP A 84 8.75 -9.37 6.38
N THR A 85 8.43 -8.97 7.61
CA THR A 85 7.32 -8.06 7.94
C THR A 85 7.75 -6.60 7.96
N GLY A 86 6.81 -5.72 7.67
CA GLY A 86 6.96 -4.26 7.75
C GLY A 86 5.58 -3.61 7.65
N ALA A 87 5.51 -2.39 7.15
CA ALA A 87 4.25 -1.68 6.90
C ALA A 87 4.25 -0.96 5.55
N THR A 88 3.07 -0.79 4.98
CA THR A 88 2.81 0.21 3.94
C THR A 88 2.32 1.48 4.63
N VAL A 89 2.92 2.62 4.30
CA VAL A 89 2.50 3.93 4.78
C VAL A 89 1.64 4.60 3.71
N LEU A 90 0.48 5.07 4.11
CA LEU A 90 -0.44 5.82 3.25
C LEU A 90 -0.69 7.21 3.82
N ILE A 91 -1.01 8.17 2.96
CA ILE A 91 -1.17 9.58 3.32
C ILE A 91 -2.44 10.21 2.75
N GLY A 92 -3.01 11.17 3.46
CA GLY A 92 -4.01 12.11 2.95
C GLY A 92 -5.47 11.79 3.25
N SER A 93 -5.82 10.78 4.05
CA SER A 93 -7.24 10.55 4.35
C SER A 93 -7.85 11.68 5.18
N LYS A 94 -9.11 11.98 4.87
CA LYS A 94 -9.90 12.99 5.58
C LYS A 94 -11.40 12.85 5.31
N ALA A 95 -12.18 13.41 6.23
CA ALA A 95 -13.60 13.63 6.06
C ALA A 95 -13.90 14.69 4.96
N PRO A 96 -15.16 14.86 4.52
CA PRO A 96 -15.49 15.67 3.35
C PRO A 96 -15.05 17.14 3.35
N ILE A 97 -14.98 17.83 4.49
CA ILE A 97 -14.74 19.28 4.52
C ILE A 97 -13.24 19.56 4.36
N VAL A 98 -12.77 20.42 3.44
CA VAL A 98 -13.53 21.27 2.49
C VAL A 98 -13.64 20.62 1.09
N GLU A 99 -12.55 20.04 0.57
CA GLU A 99 -12.44 19.63 -0.85
C GLU A 99 -12.88 18.17 -1.15
N GLY A 100 -13.74 17.61 -0.30
CA GLY A 100 -14.23 16.24 -0.45
C GLY A 100 -13.53 15.23 0.47
N ALA A 101 -14.09 14.02 0.50
CA ALA A 101 -13.57 12.94 1.32
C ALA A 101 -12.45 12.21 0.57
N LEU A 102 -11.37 11.91 1.29
CA LEU A 102 -10.22 11.21 0.74
C LEU A 102 -9.97 9.94 1.55
N LEU A 103 -9.64 8.85 0.85
CA LEU A 103 -8.92 7.72 1.42
C LEU A 103 -7.42 7.94 1.23
N SER A 104 -6.60 7.43 2.13
CA SER A 104 -5.15 7.62 2.05
C SER A 104 -4.58 6.99 0.77
N SER A 105 -3.65 7.66 0.10
CA SER A 105 -2.88 7.17 -1.06
C SER A 105 -1.57 6.52 -0.59
N VAL A 106 -1.03 5.55 -1.33
CA VAL A 106 0.25 4.91 -0.97
C VAL A 106 1.38 5.94 -1.05
N LEU A 107 2.15 6.08 0.03
CA LEU A 107 3.33 6.94 0.11
C LEU A 107 4.61 6.10 0.15
N LEU A 108 4.71 5.18 1.11
CA LEU A 108 5.81 4.23 1.21
C LEU A 108 5.27 2.80 1.02
N PRO A 109 5.55 2.12 -0.10
CA PRO A 109 5.03 0.78 -0.35
C PRO A 109 5.44 -0.23 0.72
N PHE A 110 6.65 -0.08 1.25
CA PHE A 110 7.18 -0.91 2.33
C PHE A 110 8.21 -0.13 3.15
N VAL A 111 8.04 -0.14 4.47
CA VAL A 111 9.02 0.34 5.45
C VAL A 111 9.10 -0.67 6.58
N LYS A 112 10.30 -0.83 7.13
CA LYS A 112 10.53 -1.62 8.35
C LYS A 112 10.22 -0.76 9.57
N ILE A 113 9.60 -1.37 10.57
CA ILE A 113 9.15 -0.69 11.79
C ILE A 113 9.80 -1.41 12.98
N ASP A 114 11.13 -1.45 12.94
CA ASP A 114 12.00 -2.07 13.94
C ASP A 114 13.40 -1.46 13.89
N GLY A 115 14.05 -1.37 15.06
CA GLY A 115 15.42 -0.89 15.18
C GLY A 115 15.65 0.48 14.55
N ASP A 116 16.81 0.64 13.90
CA ASP A 116 17.26 1.89 13.28
C ASP A 116 16.34 2.32 12.11
N GLU A 117 15.67 1.38 11.42
CA GLU A 117 14.74 1.71 10.32
C GLU A 117 13.46 2.42 10.81
N PHE A 118 13.15 2.33 12.11
CA PHE A 118 12.07 3.13 12.71
C PHE A 118 12.45 4.60 12.88
N ASP A 119 13.73 4.90 13.11
CA ASP A 119 14.21 6.28 13.21
C ASP A 119 14.14 6.96 11.84
N ASP A 120 14.58 6.28 10.77
CA ASP A 120 14.42 6.74 9.38
C ASP A 120 12.95 7.03 9.04
N PHE A 121 12.01 6.17 9.49
CA PHE A 121 10.58 6.43 9.33
C PHE A 121 10.14 7.69 10.07
N CYS A 122 10.62 7.92 11.29
CA CYS A 122 10.29 9.12 12.05
C CYS A 122 10.84 10.39 11.38
N GLU A 123 12.07 10.35 10.87
CA GLU A 123 12.66 11.47 10.11
C GLU A 123 11.80 11.84 8.89
N ILE A 124 11.33 10.85 8.13
CA ILE A 124 10.40 11.10 7.01
C ILE A 124 9.08 11.73 7.52
N MET A 125 8.56 11.30 8.67
CA MET A 125 7.33 11.89 9.24
C MET A 125 7.54 13.34 9.72
N GLU A 126 8.73 13.67 10.20
CA GLU A 126 9.11 15.03 10.60
C GLU A 126 9.24 15.92 9.36
N GLU A 127 9.94 15.47 8.32
CA GLU A 127 10.06 16.22 7.05
C GLU A 127 8.69 16.53 6.43
N ILE A 128 7.78 15.54 6.41
CA ILE A 128 6.40 15.74 5.95
C ILE A 128 5.67 16.80 6.78
N GLN A 129 5.88 16.81 8.10
CA GLN A 129 5.27 17.80 8.99
C GLN A 129 5.86 19.18 8.74
N ASP A 130 7.17 19.30 8.55
CA ASP A 130 7.85 20.57 8.31
C ASP A 130 7.37 21.21 6.99
N VAL A 131 7.36 20.46 5.89
CA VAL A 131 6.83 20.91 4.60
C VAL A 131 5.36 21.33 4.71
N TRP A 132 4.53 20.53 5.40
CA TRP A 132 3.10 20.86 5.55
C TRP A 132 2.87 22.06 6.49
N CYS A 133 3.72 22.26 7.51
CA CYS A 133 3.62 23.40 8.43
C CYS A 133 4.01 24.71 7.74
N GLU A 134 5.02 24.69 6.86
CA GLU A 134 5.48 25.89 6.15
C GLU A 134 4.53 26.26 5.00
N GLU A 135 4.13 25.28 4.19
CA GLU A 135 3.41 25.52 2.92
C GLU A 135 1.89 25.31 3.01
N GLY A 136 1.42 24.75 4.13
CA GLY A 136 0.01 24.47 4.38
C GLY A 136 -0.80 25.75 4.57
N LYS A 137 -1.91 25.87 3.86
CA LYS A 137 -2.85 26.98 4.07
C LYS A 137 -3.59 26.81 5.40
N ALA A 138 -4.13 27.91 5.91
CA ALA A 138 -4.95 27.90 7.12
C ALA A 138 -6.07 26.85 7.03
N ARG A 139 -6.04 25.86 7.93
CA ARG A 139 -7.01 24.76 8.05
C ARG A 139 -7.04 23.78 6.86
N GLU A 140 -5.99 23.77 6.04
CA GLU A 140 -5.83 22.82 4.93
C GLU A 140 -5.27 21.50 5.45
N ARG A 141 -5.95 20.38 5.18
CA ARG A 141 -5.47 19.06 5.57
C ARG A 141 -4.40 18.56 4.60
N ILE A 142 -3.50 17.70 5.05
CA ILE A 142 -2.38 17.23 4.22
C ILE A 142 -2.84 16.58 2.90
N GLY A 143 -3.99 15.90 2.88
CA GLY A 143 -4.57 15.37 1.64
C GLY A 143 -4.97 16.45 0.63
N GLU A 144 -5.49 17.59 1.12
CA GLU A 144 -5.85 18.75 0.28
C GLU A 144 -4.59 19.50 -0.17
N PHE A 145 -3.61 19.63 0.72
CA PHE A 145 -2.29 20.17 0.40
C PHE A 145 -1.66 19.40 -0.78
N ILE A 146 -1.60 18.06 -0.70
CA ILE A 146 -1.07 17.21 -1.77
C ILE A 146 -1.87 17.35 -3.07
N GLN A 147 -3.20 17.47 -3.00
CA GLN A 147 -4.02 17.72 -4.19
C GLN A 147 -3.73 19.07 -4.84
N ARG A 148 -3.46 20.09 -4.03
CA ARG A 148 -3.14 21.44 -4.51
C ARG A 148 -1.75 21.53 -5.12
N VAL A 149 -0.73 21.00 -4.45
CA VAL A 149 0.67 21.12 -4.92
C VAL A 149 1.05 20.05 -5.94
N GLY A 150 0.32 18.93 -5.94
CA GLY A 150 0.63 17.76 -6.77
C GLY A 150 1.56 16.78 -6.05
N MET A 151 1.31 15.48 -6.24
CA MET A 151 2.10 14.42 -5.59
C MET A 151 3.59 14.49 -5.94
N GLY A 152 3.95 14.82 -7.19
CA GLY A 152 5.36 14.93 -7.60
C GLY A 152 6.13 15.98 -6.79
N ASN A 153 5.61 17.21 -6.75
CA ASN A 153 6.19 18.31 -5.97
C ASN A 153 6.24 17.99 -4.47
N PHE A 154 5.20 17.32 -3.94
CA PHE A 154 5.21 16.89 -2.54
C PHE A 154 6.32 15.88 -2.26
N LEU A 155 6.48 14.87 -3.11
CA LEU A 155 7.52 13.85 -2.98
C LEU A 155 8.93 14.45 -3.05
N GLU A 156 9.17 15.35 -4.00
CA GLU A 156 10.43 16.09 -4.12
C GLU A 156 10.74 16.89 -2.85
N ALA A 157 9.76 17.63 -2.33
CA ALA A 157 9.92 18.44 -1.13
C ALA A 157 10.27 17.62 0.11
N VAL A 158 9.79 16.37 0.22
CA VAL A 158 10.06 15.49 1.37
C VAL A 158 11.17 14.47 1.09
N GLY A 159 11.91 14.62 -0.02
CA GLY A 159 13.05 13.76 -0.37
C GLY A 159 12.69 12.32 -0.73
N LEU A 160 11.52 12.07 -1.32
CA LEU A 160 11.06 10.74 -1.73
C LEU A 160 11.02 10.60 -3.26
N GLU A 161 11.48 9.45 -3.74
CA GLU A 161 11.41 9.10 -5.17
C GLU A 161 10.05 8.48 -5.54
N PRO A 162 9.44 8.88 -6.67
CA PRO A 162 8.19 8.30 -7.13
C PRO A 162 8.38 6.86 -7.61
N VAL A 163 7.49 5.97 -7.18
CA VAL A 163 7.46 4.56 -7.65
C VAL A 163 6.07 4.18 -8.17
N PRO A 164 5.96 3.22 -9.10
CA PRO A 164 4.68 2.85 -9.72
C PRO A 164 3.57 2.47 -8.73
N GLU A 165 3.93 1.88 -7.59
CA GLU A 165 3.01 1.45 -6.54
C GLU A 165 2.24 2.61 -5.87
N MET A 166 2.71 3.86 -6.03
CA MET A 166 2.03 5.05 -5.52
C MET A 166 0.79 5.43 -6.36
N ALA A 167 0.68 4.96 -7.61
CA ALA A 167 -0.41 5.29 -8.52
C ALA A 167 -1.26 4.06 -8.86
N ALA A 168 -2.59 4.25 -8.93
CA ALA A 168 -3.49 3.19 -9.38
C ALA A 168 -3.36 2.91 -10.89
N PHE A 169 -3.11 3.96 -11.67
CA PHE A 169 -2.83 3.95 -13.10
C PHE A 169 -2.10 5.25 -13.48
N PRO A 170 -1.31 5.25 -14.56
CA PRO A 170 -0.71 6.48 -15.08
C PRO A 170 -1.77 7.50 -15.48
N ARG A 171 -1.42 8.79 -15.49
CA ARG A 171 -2.30 9.84 -16.00
C ARG A 171 -2.76 9.55 -17.43
N ASP A 172 -4.00 9.95 -17.73
CA ASP A 172 -4.65 9.78 -19.03
C ASP A 172 -4.64 11.06 -19.89
N ASN A 173 -4.22 12.18 -19.31
CA ASN A 173 -4.15 13.48 -19.95
C ASN A 173 -2.68 13.89 -20.17
N PRO A 174 -2.37 14.58 -21.29
CA PRO A 174 -0.98 14.82 -21.72
C PRO A 174 -0.32 16.06 -21.09
N TYR A 175 -0.92 16.69 -20.08
CA TYR A 175 -0.41 17.95 -19.50
C TYR A 175 0.76 17.73 -18.52
N VAL A 176 1.87 17.18 -19.02
CA VAL A 176 3.08 16.92 -18.23
C VAL A 176 3.84 18.22 -18.02
N PHE A 177 4.23 18.47 -16.77
CA PHE A 177 5.13 19.56 -16.40
C PHE A 177 6.54 18.97 -16.31
N TYR A 178 7.52 19.71 -16.82
CA TYR A 178 8.94 19.35 -16.82
C TYR A 178 9.71 20.34 -15.94
N GLY A 179 10.82 19.89 -15.34
CA GLY A 179 11.72 20.79 -14.63
C GLY A 179 12.40 21.74 -15.60
N GLN A 180 12.83 22.91 -15.11
CA GLN A 180 13.59 23.86 -15.96
C GLN A 180 14.87 23.24 -16.53
N GLU A 181 15.49 22.31 -15.80
CA GLU A 181 16.69 21.59 -16.24
C GLU A 181 16.38 20.59 -17.37
N ASP A 182 15.20 19.95 -17.35
CA ASP A 182 14.77 19.01 -18.40
C ASP A 182 14.39 19.72 -19.71
N GLU A 183 13.89 20.96 -19.62
CA GLU A 183 13.55 21.78 -20.80
C GLU A 183 14.79 22.18 -21.62
N GLU A 184 15.98 22.27 -21.00
CA GLU A 184 17.24 22.62 -21.67
C GLU A 184 17.87 21.41 -22.41
N GLU A 185 17.59 20.17 -22.00
CA GLU A 185 18.10 18.96 -22.66
C GLU A 185 17.27 18.53 -23.89
N GLU A 186 16.01 18.94 -23.97
CA GLU A 186 15.11 18.64 -25.11
C GLU A 186 15.07 19.74 -26.20
N GLY A 187 15.87 20.81 -26.04
CA GLY A 187 15.95 21.99 -26.93
C GLY A 187 16.95 21.93 -28.09
#